data_AF-A0A7X7PJ10-F1
#
_entry.id   AF-A0A7X7PJ10-F1
#
_cell.length_a   1.000
_cell.length_b   1.000
_cell.length_c   1.000
_cell.angle_alpha   90.00
_cell.angle_beta   90.00
_cell.angle_gamma   90.00
#
_symmetry.space_group_name_H-M   'P 1'
#
loop_
_entity.id
_entity.type
_entity.pdbx_description
1 polymer ?
#
loop_
_entity_poly.entity_id
_entity_poly.type
_entity_poly.pdbx_seq_one_letter_code
_entity_poly.pdbx_strand_id
1 'polypeptide(L)' 'VAGSFNAWTPVAMQRDGNDWTVTLHLEPGSYTFSFRKADGTWFVPDDAPGVVEDGFGQRNATLVVPPL' A
#
# COMPACT_ATOMS: atom_id res chain seq x y z
N VAL A 1 -0.16 6.40 -1.31
CA VAL A 1 0.19 4.96 -1.25
C VAL A 1 1.16 4.62 -2.38
N ALA A 2 2.02 3.61 -2.22
CA ALA A 2 2.83 3.06 -3.30
C ALA A 2 3.03 1.56 -3.09
N GLY A 3 3.34 0.83 -4.15
CA GLY A 3 3.61 -0.59 -4.05
C GLY A 3 4.22 -1.18 -5.32
N SER A 4 4.38 -2.49 -5.31
CA SER A 4 4.86 -3.26 -6.47
C SER A 4 4.04 -3.02 -7.74
N PHE A 5 2.72 -2.75 -7.61
CA PHE A 5 1.83 -2.44 -8.73
C PHE A 5 2.16 -1.16 -9.50
N ASN A 6 2.95 -0.24 -8.92
CA ASN A 6 3.34 1.01 -9.57
C ASN A 6 4.83 1.34 -9.39
N ALA A 7 5.65 0.30 -9.27
CA ALA A 7 7.09 0.41 -9.07
C ALA A 7 7.46 1.39 -7.92
N TRP A 8 6.68 1.38 -6.84
CA TRP A 8 6.87 2.23 -5.67
C TRP A 8 6.79 3.75 -5.94
N THR A 9 6.14 4.16 -7.03
CA THR A 9 5.85 5.57 -7.30
C THR A 9 4.69 6.05 -6.41
N PRO A 10 4.86 7.06 -5.55
CA PRO A 10 3.77 7.51 -4.66
C PRO A 10 2.57 8.06 -5.43
N VAL A 11 1.38 7.51 -5.13
CA VAL A 11 0.09 8.01 -5.59
C VAL A 11 -0.58 8.77 -4.45
N ALA A 12 -1.04 9.99 -4.74
CA ALA A 12 -1.80 10.80 -3.79
C ALA A 12 -3.16 10.17 -3.49
N MET A 13 -3.53 10.18 -2.22
CA MET A 13 -4.84 9.74 -1.74
C MET A 13 -5.71 10.95 -1.46
N GLN A 14 -7.02 10.79 -1.58
CA GLN A 14 -7.99 11.83 -1.27
C GLN A 14 -8.59 11.56 0.11
N ARG A 15 -8.95 12.63 0.81
CA ARG A 15 -9.65 12.51 2.10
C ARG A 15 -11.15 12.42 1.85
N ASP A 16 -11.76 11.36 2.36
CA ASP A 16 -13.20 11.12 2.32
C ASP A 16 -13.70 10.90 3.75
N GLY A 17 -14.27 11.95 4.34
CA GLY A 17 -14.62 11.98 5.76
C GLY A 17 -13.41 11.72 6.68
N ASN A 18 -13.43 10.58 7.36
CA ASN A 18 -12.35 10.14 8.25
C ASN A 18 -11.31 9.25 7.56
N ASP A 19 -11.56 8.86 6.31
CA ASP A 19 -10.73 7.91 5.57
C ASP A 19 -9.84 8.61 4.54
N TRP A 20 -8.73 7.95 4.21
CA TRP A 20 -7.92 8.26 3.05
C TRP A 20 -8.15 7.19 1.99
N THR A 21 -8.55 7.60 0.79
CA THR A 21 -8.97 6.68 -0.26
C THR A 21 -8.23 6.93 -1.58
N VAL A 22 -8.09 5.87 -2.37
CA VAL A 22 -7.65 5.90 -3.76
C VAL A 22 -8.21 4.68 -4.48
N THR A 23 -8.60 4.84 -5.73
CA THR A 23 -9.06 3.74 -6.59
C THR A 23 -7.97 3.44 -7.61
N LEU A 24 -7.53 2.19 -7.66
CA LEU A 24 -6.51 1.71 -8.60
C LEU A 24 -7.06 0.49 -9.35
N HIS A 25 -6.83 0.44 -10.65
CA HIS A 25 -7.12 -0.75 -11.45
C HIS A 25 -5.89 -1.68 -11.40
N LEU A 26 -6.09 -2.90 -10.92
CA LEU A 26 -5.05 -3.92 -10.76
C LEU A 26 -5.48 -5.20 -11.45
N GLU A 27 -4.54 -5.82 -12.17
CA GLU A 27 -4.71 -7.18 -12.67
C GLU A 27 -4.69 -8.20 -11.51
N PRO A 28 -5.20 -9.43 -11.72
CA PRO A 28 -5.02 -10.51 -10.75
C PRO A 28 -3.54 -10.74 -10.41
N GLY A 29 -3.25 -10.88 -9.12
CA GLY A 29 -1.88 -11.02 -8.65
C GLY A 29 -1.70 -10.75 -7.16
N SER A 30 -0.46 -10.91 -6.70
CA SER A 30 -0.03 -10.58 -5.33
C SER A 30 0.87 -9.35 -5.37
N TYR A 31 0.55 -8.37 -4.54
CA TYR A 31 1.25 -7.09 -4.48
C TYR A 31 1.67 -6.77 -3.06
N THR A 32 2.87 -6.21 -2.89
CA THR A 32 3.26 -5.52 -1.67
C THR A 32 3.03 -4.02 -1.80
N PHE A 33 2.66 -3.36 -0.70
CA PHE A 33 2.41 -1.92 -0.66
C PHE A 33 2.66 -1.31 0.73
N SER A 34 2.81 0.02 0.76
CA SER A 34 2.92 0.81 1.97
C SER A 34 2.30 2.20 1.80
N PHE A 35 1.95 2.84 2.92
CA PHE A 35 1.45 4.21 2.94
C PHE A 35 2.58 5.18 3.25
N ARG A 36 2.54 6.35 2.61
CA ARG A 36 3.51 7.42 2.85
C ARG A 36 2.78 8.62 3.46
N LYS A 37 3.19 9.04 4.64
CA LYS A 37 2.69 10.27 5.29
C LYS A 37 3.19 11.51 4.56
N ALA A 38 2.57 12.65 4.84
CA ALA A 38 2.98 13.94 4.26
C ALA A 38 4.42 14.34 4.62
N ASP A 39 4.91 13.91 5.79
CA ASP A 39 6.30 14.10 6.24
C ASP A 39 7.31 13.18 5.53
N GLY A 40 6.82 12.29 4.67
CA GLY A 40 7.64 11.35 3.89
C GLY A 40 7.88 10.00 4.54
N THR A 41 7.43 9.78 5.79
CA THR A 41 7.57 8.51 6.52
C THR A 41 6.66 7.43 5.93
N TRP A 42 7.20 6.22 5.81
CA TRP A 42 6.46 5.04 5.37
C TRP A 42 5.86 4.27 6.54
N PHE A 43 4.66 3.74 6.37
CA PHE A 43 3.98 2.94 7.38
C PHE A 43 2.94 2.00 6.77
N VAL A 44 2.63 0.95 7.51
CA VAL A 44 1.41 0.15 7.34
C VAL A 44 0.67 0.11 8.68
N PRO A 45 -0.67 0.02 8.69
CA PRO A 45 -1.42 -0.25 9.92
C PRO A 45 -0.91 -1.52 10.62
N ASP A 46 -0.96 -1.54 11.95
CA ASP A 46 -0.46 -2.69 12.72
C ASP A 46 -1.27 -3.97 12.49
N ASP A 47 -2.55 -3.80 12.16
CA ASP A 47 -3.51 -4.85 11.84
C ASP A 47 -3.64 -5.13 10.33
N ALA A 48 -2.74 -4.55 9.50
CA ALA A 48 -2.75 -4.81 8.08
C ALA A 48 -2.56 -6.31 7.79
N PRO A 49 -3.24 -6.88 6.79
CA PRO A 49 -3.08 -8.28 6.43
C PRO A 49 -1.72 -8.52 5.74
N GLY A 50 -1.13 -9.69 6.02
CA GLY A 50 0.05 -10.19 5.31
C GLY A 50 1.26 -9.24 5.39
N VAL A 51 1.54 -8.69 6.57
CA VAL A 51 2.69 -7.80 6.76
C VAL A 51 4.00 -8.57 6.60
N VAL A 52 4.89 -8.02 5.78
CA VAL A 52 6.23 -8.54 5.50
C VAL A 52 7.27 -7.48 5.81
N GLU A 53 8.42 -7.89 6.33
CA GLU A 53 9.59 -7.02 6.44
C GLU A 53 10.23 -6.85 5.07
N ASP A 54 10.70 -5.63 4.76
CA ASP A 54 11.30 -5.30 3.47
C ASP A 54 12.82 -5.52 3.40
N GLY A 55 13.43 -5.95 4.51
CA GLY A 55 14.88 -6.14 4.66
C GLY A 55 15.68 -4.88 4.99
N PHE A 56 15.03 -3.71 5.05
CA PHE A 56 15.63 -2.42 5.43
C PHE A 56 15.05 -1.86 6.74
N GLY A 57 14.31 -2.69 7.48
CA GLY A 57 13.65 -2.33 8.72
C GLY A 57 12.30 -1.63 8.55
N GLN A 58 11.74 -1.61 7.33
CA GLN A 58 10.38 -1.15 7.08
C GLN A 58 9.44 -2.35 6.88
N ARG A 59 8.14 -2.08 7.06
CA ARG A 59 7.05 -3.06 6.92
C ARG A 59 6.20 -2.70 5.71
N ASN A 60 5.85 -3.71 4.92
CA ASN A 60 4.91 -3.62 3.81
C ASN A 60 3.74 -4.58 4.06
N ALA A 61 2.55 -4.23 3.58
CA ALA A 61 1.38 -5.10 3.62
C ALA A 61 1.22 -5.84 2.28
N THR A 62 0.54 -6.98 2.31
CA THR A 62 0.26 -7.78 1.10
C THR A 62 -1.20 -7.62 0.68
N LEU A 63 -1.41 -7.40 -0.61
CA LEU A 63 -2.71 -7.37 -1.27
C LEU A 63 -2.77 -8.51 -2.30
N VAL A 64 -3.80 -9.35 -2.21
CA VAL A 64 -4.08 -10.39 -3.21
C VAL A 64 -5.33 -9.99 -3.99
N VAL A 65 -5.18 -9.84 -5.31
CA VAL A 65 -6.28 -9.64 -6.25
C VAL A 65 -6.56 -11.01 -6.89
N PRO A 66 -7.70 -11.66 -6.58
CA PRO A 66 -8.00 -12.97 -7.16
C PRO A 66 -8.30 -12.86 -8.65
N PRO A 67 -8.11 -13.94 -9.43
CA PRO A 67 -8.63 -14.01 -10.78
C PRO A 67 -10.16 -13.92 -10.78
N LEU A 68 -10.72 -13.36 -11.86
CA LEU A 68 -12.16 -13.35 -12.12
C LEU A 68 -12.73 -14.76 -12.35
#